data_AF-K1TZD2-F1
#
_entry.id   AF-K1TZD2-F1
#
_cell.length_a   1.000
_cell.length_b   1.000
_cell.length_c   1.000
_cell.angle_alpha   90.00
_cell.angle_beta   90.00
_cell.angle_gamma   90.00
#
_symmetry.space_group_name_H-M   'P 1'
#
loop_
_entity.id
_entity.type
_entity.pdbx_description
1 polymer ?
#
loop_
_entity_poly.entity_id
_entity_poly.type
_entity_poly.pdbx_seq_one_letter_code
_entity_poly.pdbx_strand_id
1 'polypeptide(L)'
;KYKSVVYKRRIGMSEQDAMKFLCERKPVKDTQITREIDYFLDFYNNPKPTVYLSYEREAFFSKTDSDFRMTFDRNILWRDYDLSLCKGVYGKPILKKNQVLLEVKTAAAIPMWLTMFLSENHIYKTSFSKYGTAYKTIFERSLKEEKHYA
;
A
#
# COMPACT_ATOMS: atom_id res chain seq x y z
N LYS A 1 4.60 -8.91 13.08
CA LYS A 1 3.48 -8.72 14.03
C LYS A 1 4.00 -9.11 15.40
N TYR A 2 4.02 -8.21 16.37
CA TYR A 2 4.42 -8.53 17.75
C TYR A 2 3.17 -8.50 18.62
N LYS A 3 2.86 -9.61 19.32
CA LYS A 3 1.66 -9.74 20.15
C LYS A 3 0.36 -9.26 19.45
N SER A 4 0.17 -9.64 18.19
CA SER A 4 -0.96 -9.22 17.34
C SER A 4 -1.07 -7.72 17.02
N VAL A 5 -0.14 -6.89 17.51
CA VAL A 5 -0.05 -5.47 17.17
C VAL A 5 0.82 -5.28 15.92
N VAL A 6 0.33 -4.46 14.99
CA VAL A 6 1.07 -4.00 13.82
C VAL A 6 1.55 -2.58 14.11
N TYR A 7 2.87 -2.38 14.11
CA TYR A 7 3.48 -1.07 14.22
C TYR A 7 3.77 -0.53 12.82
N LYS A 8 3.47 0.77 12.59
CA LYS A 8 3.81 1.48 11.36
C LYS A 8 4.50 2.78 11.72
N ARG A 9 5.79 2.89 11.37
CA ARG A 9 6.62 4.09 11.59
C ARG A 9 7.03 4.67 10.24
N ARG A 10 7.23 5.98 10.18
CA ARG A 10 7.61 6.71 8.96
C ARG A 10 8.51 7.88 9.33
N ILE A 11 9.37 8.27 8.41
CA ILE A 11 10.13 9.52 8.46
C ILE A 11 9.80 10.32 7.20
N GLY A 12 9.59 11.63 7.35
CA GLY A 12 9.40 12.55 6.24
C GLY A 12 10.76 13.03 5.72
N MET A 13 10.94 13.02 4.40
CA MET A 13 12.10 13.57 3.70
C MET A 13 11.72 13.96 2.27
N SER A 14 12.60 14.71 1.60
CA SER A 14 12.42 15.01 0.17
C SER A 14 12.54 13.75 -0.68
N GLU A 15 11.99 13.76 -1.90
CA GLU A 15 12.15 12.65 -2.84
C GLU A 15 13.64 12.39 -3.14
N GLN A 16 14.40 13.46 -3.34
CA GLN A 16 15.83 13.38 -3.62
C GLN A 16 16.62 12.72 -2.48
N ASP A 17 16.31 13.07 -1.23
CA ASP A 17 16.98 12.45 -0.07
C ASP A 17 16.57 10.98 0.08
N ALA A 18 15.30 10.65 -0.19
CA ALA A 18 14.84 9.26 -0.17
C ALA A 18 15.55 8.40 -1.22
N MET A 19 15.77 8.92 -2.43
CA MET A 19 16.50 8.22 -3.49
C MET A 19 17.98 8.05 -3.14
N LYS A 20 18.64 9.10 -2.65
CA LYS A 20 20.02 9.01 -2.15
C LYS A 20 20.15 7.97 -1.03
N PHE A 21 19.20 7.93 -0.11
CA PHE A 21 19.20 7.00 1.01
C PHE A 21 18.96 5.54 0.58
N LEU A 22 17.81 5.29 -0.07
CA LEU A 22 17.32 3.95 -0.34
C LEU A 22 18.03 3.29 -1.54
N CYS A 23 18.38 4.08 -2.56
CA CYS A 23 19.00 3.56 -3.79
C CYS A 23 20.52 3.69 -3.80
N GLU A 24 21.06 4.82 -3.33
CA GLU A 24 22.51 5.10 -3.35
C GLU A 24 23.21 4.78 -2.01
N ARG A 25 22.47 4.39 -0.96
CA ARG A 25 22.99 4.11 0.40
C ARG A 25 23.77 5.30 1.01
N LYS A 26 23.38 6.53 0.66
CA LYS A 26 23.99 7.74 1.22
C LYS A 26 23.39 8.08 2.59
N PRO A 27 24.19 8.60 3.54
CA PRO A 27 23.67 9.03 4.83
C PRO A 27 22.60 10.12 4.67
N VAL A 28 21.56 10.00 5.50
CA VAL A 28 20.53 11.04 5.70
C VAL A 28 20.46 11.37 7.19
N LYS A 29 19.53 12.24 7.58
CA LYS A 29 19.30 12.60 8.98
C LYS A 29 19.25 11.35 9.86
N ASP A 30 20.19 11.25 10.79
CA ASP A 30 20.25 10.10 11.70
C ASP A 30 19.09 10.14 12.70
N THR A 31 18.28 9.10 12.66
CA THR A 31 17.12 8.89 13.54
C THR A 31 17.01 7.40 13.83
N GLN A 32 16.26 7.04 14.88
CA GLN A 32 15.95 5.63 15.12
C GLN A 32 15.30 4.96 13.90
N ILE A 33 14.41 5.65 13.18
CA ILE A 33 13.69 5.09 12.03
C ILE A 33 14.63 4.85 10.85
N THR A 34 15.56 5.76 10.57
CA THR A 34 16.53 5.58 9.47
C THR A 34 17.50 4.45 9.78
N ARG A 35 17.97 4.31 11.02
CA ARG A 35 18.79 3.16 11.45
C ARG A 35 18.05 1.83 11.34
N GLU A 36 16.77 1.79 11.72
CA GLU A 36 15.93 0.60 11.55
C GLU A 36 15.75 0.22 10.07
N ILE A 37 15.58 1.21 9.18
CA ILE A 37 15.49 0.98 7.73
C ILE A 37 16.85 0.52 7.17
N ASP A 38 17.97 1.13 7.59
CA ASP A 38 19.30 0.72 7.14
C ASP A 38 19.62 -0.72 7.51
N TYR A 39 19.38 -1.09 8.78
CA TYR A 39 19.50 -2.46 9.23
C TYR A 39 18.66 -3.41 8.39
N PHE A 40 17.41 -3.05 8.09
CA PHE A 40 16.53 -3.85 7.23
C PHE A 40 17.10 -4.01 5.82
N LEU A 41 17.61 -2.93 5.23
CA LEU A 41 18.21 -2.97 3.90
C LEU A 41 19.44 -3.88 3.88
N ASP A 42 20.31 -3.82 4.88
CA ASP A 42 21.48 -4.71 4.97
C ASP A 42 21.07 -6.17 5.21
N PHE A 43 20.14 -6.41 6.14
CA PHE A 43 19.69 -7.75 6.50
C PHE A 43 19.06 -8.50 5.31
N TYR A 44 18.32 -7.80 4.45
CA TYR A 44 17.67 -8.39 3.27
C TYR A 44 18.48 -8.22 1.97
N ASN A 45 19.80 -8.00 2.06
CA ASN A 45 20.69 -7.85 0.92
C ASN A 45 20.25 -6.77 -0.09
N ASN A 46 19.99 -5.58 0.44
CA ASN A 46 19.65 -4.35 -0.28
C ASN A 46 18.48 -4.51 -1.28
N PRO A 47 17.24 -4.75 -0.78
CA PRO A 47 16.08 -4.91 -1.63
C PRO A 47 15.87 -3.67 -2.51
N LYS A 48 15.53 -3.90 -3.77
CA LYS A 48 15.39 -2.84 -4.78
C LYS A 48 13.94 -2.42 -4.95
N PRO A 49 13.67 -1.16 -5.34
CA PRO A 49 12.35 -0.75 -5.79
C PRO A 49 11.83 -1.72 -6.85
N THR A 50 10.64 -2.29 -6.63
CA THR A 50 10.05 -3.29 -7.53
C THR A 50 8.69 -2.86 -8.08
N VAL A 51 7.92 -2.09 -7.30
CA VAL A 51 6.55 -1.69 -7.67
C VAL A 51 6.31 -0.24 -7.26
N TYR A 52 5.82 0.54 -8.21
CA TYR A 52 5.15 1.80 -7.99
C TYR A 52 3.66 1.52 -7.76
N LEU A 53 3.06 2.17 -6.75
CA LEU A 53 1.65 2.00 -6.40
C LEU A 53 1.05 3.38 -6.06
N SER A 54 0.00 3.75 -6.78
CA SER A 54 -0.75 5.00 -6.56
C SER A 54 -2.24 4.72 -6.38
N TYR A 55 -2.94 5.66 -5.77
CA TYR A 55 -4.39 5.66 -5.65
C TYR A 55 -4.88 7.07 -5.28
N GLU A 56 -6.13 7.34 -5.59
CA GLU A 56 -6.86 8.51 -5.11
C GLU A 56 -7.66 8.09 -3.88
N ARG A 57 -7.59 8.88 -2.79
CA ARG A 57 -8.24 8.54 -1.52
C ARG A 57 -9.16 9.65 -1.07
N GLU A 58 -10.39 9.26 -0.78
CA GLU A 58 -11.32 10.04 0.03
C GLU A 58 -11.37 9.44 1.43
N ALA A 59 -11.23 10.27 2.45
CA ALA A 59 -11.24 9.84 3.85
C ALA A 59 -12.32 10.60 4.62
N PHE A 60 -13.18 9.85 5.29
CA PHE A 60 -14.27 10.35 6.12
C PHE A 60 -14.02 9.95 7.57
N PHE A 61 -14.15 10.92 8.46
CA PHE A 61 -13.97 10.75 9.89
C PHE A 61 -15.30 11.05 10.58
N SER A 62 -15.67 10.26 11.58
CA SER A 62 -16.85 10.59 12.38
C SER A 62 -16.62 11.88 13.16
N LYS A 63 -17.69 12.65 13.33
CA LYS A 63 -17.70 13.86 14.16
C LYS A 63 -17.79 13.55 15.66
N THR A 64 -18.21 12.33 16.01
CA THR A 64 -18.54 11.93 17.40
C THR A 64 -17.70 10.76 17.90
N ASP A 65 -17.03 10.04 17.01
CA ASP A 65 -16.17 8.89 17.33
C ASP A 65 -14.85 9.03 16.58
N SER A 66 -13.78 9.37 17.30
CA SER A 66 -12.45 9.56 16.70
C SER A 66 -11.85 8.27 16.15
N ASP A 67 -12.31 7.11 16.61
CA ASP A 67 -11.80 5.81 16.18
C ASP A 67 -12.52 5.28 14.94
N PHE A 68 -13.71 5.82 14.63
CA PHE A 68 -14.45 5.48 13.42
C PHE A 68 -14.02 6.32 12.21
N ARG A 69 -13.54 5.64 11.17
CA ARG A 69 -13.20 6.24 9.88
C ARG A 69 -13.47 5.30 8.72
N MET A 70 -13.81 5.89 7.58
CA MET A 70 -13.99 5.21 6.31
C MET A 70 -13.06 5.82 5.27
N THR A 71 -12.40 4.99 4.48
CA THR A 71 -11.63 5.47 3.32
C THR A 71 -12.06 4.75 2.06
N PHE A 72 -12.16 5.50 0.97
CA PHE A 72 -12.48 5.01 -0.34
C PHE A 72 -11.29 5.25 -1.26
N ASP A 73 -10.67 4.16 -1.71
CA ASP A 73 -9.55 4.23 -2.64
C ASP A 73 -10.02 3.91 -4.07
N ARG A 74 -9.79 4.85 -4.98
CA ARG A 74 -10.06 4.76 -6.42
C ARG A 74 -8.78 4.84 -7.22
N ASN A 75 -8.88 4.48 -8.50
CA ASN A 75 -7.77 4.57 -9.45
C ASN A 75 -6.48 3.97 -8.86
N ILE A 76 -6.62 2.78 -8.25
CA ILE A 76 -5.48 2.07 -7.67
C ILE A 76 -4.67 1.52 -8.84
N LEU A 77 -3.58 2.22 -9.17
CA LEU A 77 -2.71 1.89 -10.29
C LEU A 77 -1.39 1.35 -9.76
N TRP A 78 -0.80 0.43 -10.51
CA TRP A 78 0.53 -0.07 -10.24
C TRP A 78 1.34 -0.22 -11.51
N ARG A 79 2.67 -0.15 -11.37
CA ARG A 79 3.61 -0.52 -12.42
C ARG A 79 4.89 -1.06 -11.80
N ASP A 80 5.54 -1.96 -12.51
CA ASP A 80 6.83 -2.59 -12.18
C ASP A 80 7.96 -2.08 -13.09
N TYR A 81 7.69 -1.01 -13.85
CA TYR A 81 8.61 -0.28 -14.70
C TYR A 81 8.46 1.22 -14.43
N ASP A 82 9.47 2.00 -14.82
CA ASP A 82 9.51 3.46 -14.63
C ASP A 82 9.10 3.90 -13.20
N LEU A 83 9.82 3.35 -12.21
CA LEU A 83 9.44 3.40 -10.80
C LEU A 83 9.67 4.76 -10.13
N SER A 84 10.25 5.73 -10.83
CA SER A 84 10.46 7.08 -10.30
C SER A 84 9.12 7.74 -9.99
N LEU A 85 9.03 8.35 -8.80
CA LEU A 85 7.86 9.11 -8.37
C LEU A 85 7.64 10.38 -9.23
N CYS A 86 8.68 10.82 -9.95
CA CYS A 86 8.66 12.04 -10.77
C CYS A 86 8.05 11.84 -12.17
N LYS A 87 7.63 10.62 -12.52
CA LYS A 87 7.16 10.26 -13.87
C LYS A 87 5.65 10.37 -14.07
N GLY A 88 4.94 10.86 -13.06
CA GLY A 88 3.49 10.97 -13.07
C GLY A 88 2.76 9.65 -12.77
N VAL A 89 1.43 9.73 -12.77
CA VAL A 89 0.53 8.69 -12.28
C VAL A 89 -0.06 7.93 -13.47
N TYR A 90 0.41 6.69 -13.68
CA TYR A 90 -0.08 5.80 -14.73
C TYR A 90 0.34 4.35 -14.42
N GLY A 91 -0.26 3.40 -15.11
CA GLY A 91 0.06 1.98 -14.97
C GLY A 91 -1.16 1.10 -15.18
N LYS A 92 -1.11 -0.11 -14.63
CA LYS A 92 -2.20 -1.09 -14.69
C LYS A 92 -3.15 -0.89 -13.49
N PRO A 93 -4.48 -0.93 -13.70
CA PRO A 93 -5.42 -0.91 -12.59
C PRO A 93 -5.35 -2.21 -11.80
N ILE A 94 -5.43 -2.11 -10.47
CA ILE A 94 -5.58 -3.27 -9.58
C ILE A 94 -7.03 -3.74 -9.52
N LEU A 95 -7.97 -2.79 -9.44
CA LEU A 95 -9.39 -3.08 -9.35
C LEU A 95 -10.03 -3.18 -10.74
N LYS A 96 -11.14 -3.90 -10.84
CA LYS A 96 -11.93 -3.89 -12.09
C LYS A 96 -12.55 -2.51 -12.29
N LYS A 97 -12.96 -2.22 -13.53
CA LYS A 97 -13.69 -0.99 -13.86
C LYS A 97 -14.90 -0.84 -12.94
N ASN A 98 -15.15 0.39 -12.49
CA ASN A 98 -16.25 0.76 -11.58
C ASN A 98 -16.19 0.14 -10.17
N GLN A 99 -15.03 -0.38 -9.74
CA GLN A 99 -14.83 -0.82 -8.36
C GLN A 99 -14.10 0.23 -7.52
N VAL A 100 -14.44 0.26 -6.23
CA VAL A 100 -13.80 1.10 -5.21
C VAL A 100 -13.38 0.20 -4.05
N LEU A 101 -12.22 0.45 -3.47
CA LEU A 101 -11.81 -0.23 -2.25
C LEU A 101 -12.27 0.58 -1.03
N LEU A 102 -13.29 0.09 -0.33
CA LEU A 102 -13.72 0.61 0.96
C LEU A 102 -12.94 -0.05 2.11
N GLU A 103 -12.34 0.77 2.96
CA GLU A 103 -11.79 0.35 4.24
C GLU A 103 -12.56 1.03 5.37
N VAL A 104 -13.18 0.23 6.24
CA VAL A 104 -13.86 0.70 7.47
C VAL A 104 -12.96 0.38 8.65
N LYS A 105 -12.70 1.38 9.50
CA LYS A 105 -11.93 1.23 10.74
C LYS A 105 -12.74 1.76 11.90
N THR A 106 -12.72 1.00 13.00
CA THR A 106 -13.37 1.31 14.27
C THR A 106 -12.57 0.60 15.37
N ALA A 107 -12.47 1.21 16.55
CA ALA A 107 -11.93 0.53 17.74
C ALA A 107 -12.99 -0.37 18.41
N ALA A 108 -14.27 -0.05 18.21
CA ALA A 108 -15.42 -0.78 18.74
C ALA A 108 -16.13 -1.57 17.61
N ALA A 109 -17.44 -1.80 17.76
CA ALA A 109 -18.25 -2.42 16.73
C ALA A 109 -18.47 -1.47 15.53
N ILE A 110 -18.84 -2.04 14.38
CA ILE A 110 -19.30 -1.27 13.22
C ILE A 110 -20.68 -0.65 13.56
N PRO A 111 -20.92 0.65 13.30
CA PRO A 111 -22.20 1.28 13.57
C PRO A 111 -23.36 0.54 12.90
N MET A 112 -24.49 0.42 13.61
CA MET A 112 -25.61 -0.40 13.14
C MET A 112 -26.15 0.05 11.79
N TRP A 113 -26.30 1.36 11.57
CA TRP A 113 -26.75 1.90 10.28
C TRP A 113 -25.86 1.47 9.12
N LEU A 114 -24.53 1.39 9.33
CA LEU A 114 -23.59 0.96 8.30
C LEU A 114 -23.69 -0.54 8.06
N THR A 115 -23.84 -1.33 9.14
CA THR A 115 -24.07 -2.78 9.03
C THR A 115 -25.32 -3.10 8.23
N MET A 116 -26.44 -2.39 8.49
CA MET A 116 -27.67 -2.54 7.70
C MET A 116 -27.43 -2.19 6.23
N PHE A 117 -26.86 -1.00 5.96
CA PHE A 117 -26.58 -0.54 4.61
C PHE A 117 -25.70 -1.52 3.81
N LEU A 118 -24.61 -2.02 4.41
CA LEU A 118 -23.73 -2.98 3.77
C LEU A 118 -24.44 -4.30 3.48
N SER A 119 -25.30 -4.77 4.40
CA SER A 119 -26.04 -6.02 4.25
C SER A 119 -27.10 -5.94 3.14
N GLU A 120 -27.88 -4.84 3.12
CA GLU A 120 -28.90 -4.56 2.09
C GLU A 120 -28.29 -4.46 0.69
N ASN A 121 -27.07 -3.94 0.59
CA ASN A 121 -26.35 -3.82 -0.68
C ASN A 121 -25.43 -5.02 -0.98
N HIS A 122 -25.49 -6.09 -0.18
CA HIS A 122 -24.66 -7.29 -0.32
C HIS A 122 -23.14 -7.03 -0.36
N ILE A 123 -22.68 -6.06 0.42
CA ILE A 123 -21.28 -5.67 0.54
C ILE A 123 -20.66 -6.40 1.74
N TYR A 124 -19.90 -7.45 1.46
CA TYR A 124 -19.28 -8.27 2.49
C TYR A 124 -17.78 -8.00 2.62
N LYS A 125 -17.26 -8.17 3.84
CA LYS A 125 -15.83 -8.03 4.13
C LYS A 125 -15.02 -9.00 3.28
N THR A 126 -13.95 -8.48 2.68
CA THR A 126 -12.92 -9.29 2.02
C THR A 126 -11.53 -8.86 2.48
N SER A 127 -10.57 -9.78 2.46
CA SER A 127 -9.16 -9.46 2.69
C SER A 127 -8.55 -8.96 1.40
N PHE A 128 -7.91 -7.79 1.43
CA PHE A 128 -7.33 -7.19 0.25
C PHE A 128 -6.00 -6.49 0.56
N SER A 129 -4.99 -6.71 -0.28
CA SER A 129 -3.69 -6.04 -0.21
C SER A 129 -3.37 -5.45 -1.56
N LYS A 130 -3.23 -4.12 -1.66
CA LYS A 130 -2.88 -3.45 -2.92
C LYS A 130 -1.56 -4.00 -3.48
N TYR A 131 -0.49 -3.97 -2.69
CA TYR A 131 0.81 -4.51 -3.09
C TYR A 131 0.76 -6.01 -3.35
N GLY A 132 0.08 -6.78 -2.49
CA GLY A 132 -0.01 -8.23 -2.66
C GLY A 132 -0.72 -8.64 -3.94
N THR A 133 -1.78 -7.92 -4.33
CA THR A 133 -2.47 -8.15 -5.60
C THR A 133 -1.59 -7.78 -6.79
N ALA A 134 -0.90 -6.64 -6.76
CA ALA A 134 0.06 -6.28 -7.82
C ALA A 134 1.18 -7.31 -7.96
N TYR A 135 1.77 -7.72 -6.84
CA TYR A 135 2.87 -8.68 -6.80
C TYR A 135 2.48 -10.06 -7.35
N LYS A 136 1.28 -10.57 -7.00
CA LYS A 136 0.77 -11.82 -7.57
C LYS A 136 0.68 -11.75 -9.09
N THR A 137 0.18 -10.65 -9.64
CA THR A 137 0.10 -10.45 -11.09
C THR A 137 1.49 -10.43 -11.75
N ILE A 138 2.47 -9.80 -11.11
CA ILE A 138 3.87 -9.80 -11.59
C ILE A 138 4.43 -11.23 -11.61
N PHE A 139 4.25 -11.95 -10.51
CA PHE A 139 4.74 -13.32 -10.34
C PHE A 139 4.09 -14.31 -11.32
N GLU A 140 2.80 -14.18 -11.57
CA GLU A 140 2.09 -14.99 -12.58
C GLU A 140 2.59 -14.71 -14.00
N ARG A 141 3.00 -13.46 -14.30
CA ARG A 141 3.59 -13.11 -15.60
C ARG A 141 4.94 -13.78 -15.79
N SER A 142 5.83 -13.73 -14.79
CA SER A 142 7.16 -14.33 -14.89
C SER A 142 7.12 -15.84 -15.08
N LEU A 143 6.21 -16.55 -14.41
CA LEU A 143 6.02 -17.99 -14.58
C LEU A 143 5.56 -18.39 -15.99
N LYS A 144 4.80 -17.52 -16.67
CA LYS A 144 4.35 -17.78 -18.05
C LYS A 144 5.47 -17.54 -19.06
N GLU A 145 6.30 -16.53 -18.82
CA GLU A 145 7.47 -16.25 -19.64
C GLU A 145 8.48 -17.41 -19.58
N GLU A 146 8.80 -17.93 -18.38
CA GLU A 146 9.69 -19.09 -18.22
C GLU A 146 9.21 -20.35 -18.96
N LYS A 147 7.90 -20.62 -18.94
CA LYS A 147 7.31 -21.76 -19.67
C LYS A 147 7.28 -21.59 -21.18
N HIS A 148 7.43 -20.37 -21.70
CA HIS A 148 7.45 -20.13 -23.14
C HIS A 148 8.84 -20.34 -23.74
N TYR A 149 9.89 -20.29 -22.91
CA TYR A 149 11.29 -20.49 -23.30
C TYR A 149 11.84 -21.87 -22.90
N ALA A 150 11.02 -22.74 -22.32
CA ALA A 150 11.33 -24.15 -22.00
C ALA A 150 10.58 -25.08 -22.97
#